data_AF-A0A1G0CG48-F1
#
_entry.id   AF-A0A1G0CG48-F1
#
_cell.length_a   1.000
_cell.length_b   1.000
_cell.length_c   1.000
_cell.angle_alpha   90.00
_cell.angle_beta   90.00
_cell.angle_gamma   90.00
#
_symmetry.space_group_name_H-M   'P 1'
#
loop_
_entity.id
_entity.type
_entity.pdbx_description
1 polymer ?
#
loop_
_entity_poly.entity_id
_entity_poly.type
_entity_poly.pdbx_seq_one_letter_code
_entity_poly.pdbx_strand_id
1 'polypeptide(L)'
;MKKVSYDILLLIIGAILSVVIPAIISWANEIPFWSGFKFIFGYPIPLWGVLLILVLIYLIERIKKKLKSKPIESNLPDFINYTSDVFNGNTWRWKWIKRPGGWDIDDIRIACTNCDTSTPLKHSVHIGSNAECPRCGNIMTGLRTATQIFNIIKDNVERGIYKQ
;
A
#
# COMPACT_ATOMS: atom_id res chain seq x y z
N MET A 1 -5.23 -6.75 -15.20
CA MET A 1 -5.52 -8.18 -15.48
C MET A 1 -4.58 -9.21 -14.82
N LYS A 2 -3.57 -8.85 -14.01
CA LYS A 2 -2.66 -9.84 -13.37
C LYS A 2 -3.15 -10.42 -12.02
N LYS A 3 -4.09 -9.75 -11.33
CA LYS A 3 -4.54 -10.13 -9.98
C LYS A 3 -5.36 -11.44 -9.96
N VAL A 4 -6.24 -11.60 -10.96
CA VAL A 4 -7.12 -12.78 -11.10
C VAL A 4 -6.33 -14.09 -11.26
N SER A 5 -5.15 -14.05 -11.90
CA SER A 5 -4.30 -15.24 -12.07
C SER A 5 -3.64 -15.70 -10.77
N TYR A 6 -3.45 -14.82 -9.79
CA TYR A 6 -2.79 -15.15 -8.52
C TYR A 6 -3.77 -15.76 -7.51
N ASP A 7 -5.00 -15.24 -7.47
CA ASP A 7 -6.06 -15.78 -6.62
C ASP A 7 -6.39 -17.24 -7.00
N ILE A 8 -6.41 -17.56 -8.31
CA ILE A 8 -6.61 -18.92 -8.81
C ILE A 8 -5.44 -19.85 -8.42
N LEU A 9 -4.20 -19.36 -8.50
CA LEU A 9 -3.01 -20.13 -8.10
C LEU A 9 -3.03 -20.45 -6.59
N LEU A 10 -3.44 -19.49 -5.75
CA LEU A 10 -3.57 -19.69 -4.31
C LEU A 10 -4.66 -20.71 -3.97
N LEU A 11 -5.78 -20.70 -4.70
CA LEU A 11 -6.84 -21.70 -4.51
C LEU A 11 -6.37 -23.11 -4.85
N ILE A 12 -5.60 -23.29 -5.94
CA ILE A 12 -5.05 -24.58 -6.34
C ILE A 12 -4.04 -25.09 -5.30
N ILE A 13 -3.14 -24.22 -4.83
CA ILE A 13 -2.17 -24.57 -3.78
C ILE A 13 -2.90 -24.95 -2.48
N GLY A 14 -3.93 -24.19 -2.09
CA GLY A 14 -4.76 -24.49 -0.91
C GLY A 14 -5.44 -25.85 -1.01
N ALA A 15 -6.02 -26.18 -2.16
CA ALA A 15 -6.64 -27.47 -2.40
C ALA A 15 -5.64 -28.63 -2.29
N ILE A 16 -4.43 -28.48 -2.86
CA ILE A 16 -3.38 -29.51 -2.77
C ILE A 16 -2.91 -29.68 -1.32
N LEU A 17 -2.68 -28.58 -0.60
CA LEU A 17 -2.24 -28.62 0.79
C LEU A 17 -3.30 -29.27 1.71
N SER A 18 -4.59 -29.06 1.46
CA SER A 18 -5.66 -29.68 2.24
C SER A 18 -5.70 -31.21 2.13
N VAL A 19 -5.16 -31.78 1.05
CA VAL A 19 -5.08 -33.24 0.85
C VAL A 19 -3.75 -33.78 1.37
N VAL A 20 -2.67 -33.05 1.14
CA VAL A 20 -1.31 -33.49 1.48
C VAL A 20 -1.03 -33.39 2.98
N ILE A 21 -1.52 -32.35 3.66
CA ILE A 21 -1.24 -32.14 5.10
C ILE A 21 -1.85 -33.26 5.97
N PRO A 22 -3.12 -33.66 5.80
CA PRO A 22 -3.68 -34.76 6.60
C PRO A 22 -2.98 -36.10 6.33
N ALA A 23 -2.56 -36.37 5.09
CA ALA A 23 -1.83 -37.58 4.76
C ALA A 23 -0.45 -37.63 5.45
N ILE A 24 0.26 -36.50 5.50
CA ILE A 24 1.54 -36.37 6.21
C ILE A 24 1.33 -36.50 7.72
N ILE A 25 0.27 -35.90 8.28
CA ILE A 25 -0.03 -35.99 9.71
C ILE A 25 -0.41 -37.43 10.10
N SER A 26 -1.23 -38.10 9.28
CA SER A 26 -1.59 -39.51 9.48
C SER A 26 -0.36 -40.41 9.47
N TRP A 27 0.53 -40.21 8.50
CA TRP A 27 1.79 -40.95 8.41
C TRP A 27 2.73 -40.64 9.60
N ALA A 28 2.82 -39.38 10.02
CA ALA A 28 3.66 -38.96 11.13
C ALA A 28 3.17 -39.49 12.49
N ASN A 29 1.85 -39.64 12.69
CA ASN A 29 1.28 -40.17 13.93
C ASN A 29 1.51 -41.69 14.09
N GLU A 30 1.79 -42.41 13.01
CA GLU A 30 2.19 -43.83 13.06
C GLU A 30 3.68 -44.02 13.38
N ILE A 31 4.48 -42.94 13.32
CA ILE A 31 5.90 -42.97 13.64
C ILE A 31 6.07 -42.47 15.08
N PRO A 32 6.53 -43.31 16.03
CA PRO A 32 6.89 -42.83 17.35
C PRO A 32 7.96 -41.73 17.20
N PHE A 33 7.62 -40.50 17.56
CA PHE A 33 8.49 -39.31 17.40
C PHE A 33 9.94 -39.54 17.92
N TRP A 34 10.10 -40.40 18.92
CA TRP A 34 11.38 -40.78 19.51
C TRP A 34 12.15 -41.92 18.77
N SER A 35 11.49 -42.75 17.95
CA SER A 35 12.18 -43.74 17.10
C SER A 35 12.61 -43.15 15.76
N GLY A 36 11.84 -42.19 15.23
CA GLY A 36 12.21 -41.44 14.02
C GLY A 36 13.51 -40.65 14.18
N PHE A 37 13.76 -40.09 15.38
CA PHE A 37 14.99 -39.34 15.66
C PHE A 37 16.24 -40.24 15.61
N LYS A 38 16.17 -41.47 16.15
CA LYS A 38 17.27 -42.45 16.02
C LYS A 38 17.43 -42.97 14.60
N PHE A 39 16.35 -43.02 13.81
CA PHE A 39 16.40 -43.42 12.40
C PHE A 39 17.07 -42.36 11.53
N ILE A 40 16.80 -41.07 11.77
CA ILE A 40 17.39 -39.96 11.00
C ILE A 40 18.92 -39.85 11.21
N PHE A 41 19.41 -40.12 12.42
CA PHE A 41 20.85 -40.03 12.74
C PHE A 41 21.61 -41.36 12.65
N GLY A 42 20.91 -42.51 12.61
CA GLY A 42 21.51 -43.84 12.53
C GLY A 42 21.54 -44.46 11.12
N TYR A 43 20.86 -43.84 10.15
CA TYR A 43 20.87 -44.33 8.77
C TYR A 43 22.14 -43.84 8.06
N PRO A 44 22.86 -44.70 7.31
CA PRO A 44 23.93 -44.23 6.43
C PRO A 44 23.28 -43.40 5.33
N ILE A 45 23.11 -42.09 5.57
CA ILE A 45 22.48 -41.19 4.61
C ILE A 45 23.35 -41.27 3.35
N PRO A 46 22.81 -41.83 2.25
CA PRO A 46 23.60 -41.95 1.05
C PRO A 46 23.89 -40.55 0.52
N LEU A 47 25.10 -40.32 0.02
CA LEU A 47 25.60 -39.00 -0.41
C LEU A 47 24.62 -38.26 -1.35
N TRP A 48 23.83 -38.99 -2.14
CA TRP A 48 22.82 -38.42 -3.02
C TRP A 48 21.67 -37.72 -2.28
N GLY A 49 21.29 -38.19 -1.07
CA GLY A 49 20.26 -37.56 -0.25
C GLY A 49 20.70 -36.20 0.30
N VAL A 50 21.98 -36.10 0.71
CA VAL A 50 22.58 -34.83 1.14
C VAL A 50 22.62 -33.83 -0.03
N LEU A 51 22.99 -34.29 -1.23
CA LEU A 51 22.98 -33.45 -2.43
C LEU A 51 21.57 -32.93 -2.77
N LEU A 52 20.54 -33.76 -2.63
CA LEU A 52 19.15 -33.34 -2.86
C LEU A 52 18.70 -32.23 -1.90
N ILE A 53 19.07 -32.33 -0.62
CA ILE A 53 18.76 -31.31 0.39
C ILE A 53 19.45 -29.99 0.06
N LEU A 54 20.73 -30.03 -0.33
CA LEU A 54 21.49 -28.85 -0.73
C LEU A 54 20.89 -28.17 -1.98
N VAL A 55 20.44 -28.96 -2.96
CA VAL A 55 19.73 -28.45 -4.15
C VAL A 55 18.41 -27.80 -3.76
N LEU A 56 17.64 -28.40 -2.85
CA LEU A 56 16.40 -27.84 -2.32
C LEU A 56 16.63 -26.50 -1.62
N ILE A 57 17.63 -26.42 -0.73
CA ILE A 57 18.01 -25.17 -0.04
C ILE A 57 18.40 -24.10 -1.07
N TYR A 58 19.24 -24.45 -2.05
CA TYR A 58 19.64 -23.53 -3.13
C TYR A 58 18.45 -23.02 -3.95
N LEU A 59 17.49 -23.89 -4.30
CA LEU A 59 16.27 -23.50 -5.01
C LEU A 59 15.40 -22.58 -4.16
N ILE A 60 15.25 -22.87 -2.86
CA ILE A 60 14.49 -22.04 -1.92
C ILE A 60 15.13 -20.65 -1.83
N GLU A 61 16.45 -20.53 -1.73
CA GLU A 61 17.13 -19.23 -1.73
C GLU A 61 16.94 -18.46 -3.04
N ARG A 62 16.98 -19.17 -4.18
CA ARG A 62 16.76 -18.57 -5.50
C ARG A 62 15.31 -18.07 -5.66
N ILE A 63 14.35 -18.82 -5.12
CA ILE A 63 12.94 -18.44 -5.08
C ILE A 63 12.73 -17.26 -4.12
N LYS A 64 13.34 -17.27 -2.93
CA LYS A 64 13.31 -16.14 -1.97
C LYS A 64 13.87 -14.86 -2.60
N LYS A 65 14.96 -14.92 -3.38
CA LYS A 65 15.48 -13.75 -4.12
C LYS A 65 14.51 -13.21 -5.17
N LYS A 66 13.73 -14.08 -5.83
CA LYS A 66 12.65 -13.68 -6.74
C LYS A 66 11.39 -13.20 -6.02
N LEU A 67 11.14 -13.70 -4.80
CA LEU A 67 10.00 -13.35 -3.93
C LEU A 67 10.27 -12.19 -2.98
N LYS A 68 11.52 -11.70 -2.89
CA LYS A 68 11.80 -10.34 -2.43
C LYS A 68 11.22 -9.37 -3.46
N SER A 69 9.89 -9.27 -3.51
CA SER A 69 9.27 -7.99 -3.77
C SER A 69 9.94 -7.05 -2.79
N LYS A 70 10.69 -6.08 -3.31
CA LYS A 70 11.12 -4.93 -2.54
C LYS A 70 9.90 -4.49 -1.69
N PRO A 71 10.06 -4.10 -0.41
CA PRO A 71 9.03 -3.28 0.20
C PRO A 71 8.67 -2.19 -0.80
N ILE A 72 7.37 -1.97 -1.01
CA ILE A 72 6.83 -0.97 -1.93
C ILE A 72 7.12 0.40 -1.29
N GLU A 73 8.39 0.75 -1.25
CA GLU A 73 8.97 1.97 -0.68
C GLU A 73 10.32 2.11 -1.39
N SER A 74 10.30 2.78 -2.54
CA SER A 74 11.50 3.35 -3.19
C SER A 74 11.21 4.06 -4.52
N ASN A 75 9.98 4.04 -5.04
CA ASN A 75 9.60 4.78 -6.25
C ASN A 75 8.28 5.57 -6.08
N LEU A 76 7.98 6.06 -4.88
CA LEU A 76 6.90 7.03 -4.73
C LEU A 76 7.47 8.42 -5.09
N PRO A 77 6.86 9.16 -6.02
CA PRO A 77 7.25 10.54 -6.28
C PRO A 77 7.23 11.40 -5.02
N ASP A 78 8.22 12.27 -4.86
CA ASP A 78 8.39 13.14 -3.69
C ASP A 78 7.17 14.03 -3.42
N PHE A 79 6.41 14.39 -4.46
CA PHE A 79 5.20 15.22 -4.34
C PHE A 79 4.06 14.56 -3.57
N ILE A 80 4.12 13.26 -3.27
CA ILE A 80 3.04 12.57 -2.55
C ILE A 80 2.90 13.07 -1.12
N ASN A 81 3.99 13.59 -0.54
CA ASN A 81 3.96 14.21 0.79
C ASN A 81 3.38 15.63 0.76
N TYR A 82 3.38 16.29 -0.40
CA TYR A 82 2.82 17.62 -0.60
C TYR A 82 1.29 17.55 -0.57
N THR A 83 0.71 17.64 0.62
CA THR A 83 -0.73 17.46 0.88
C THR A 83 -1.40 18.69 1.49
N SER A 84 -0.63 19.75 1.75
CA SER A 84 -1.13 21.03 2.24
C SER A 84 -0.23 22.19 1.85
N ASP A 85 -0.81 23.36 1.63
CA ASP A 85 -0.08 24.62 1.47
C ASP A 85 -0.99 25.83 1.77
N VAL A 86 -0.40 27.01 1.82
CA VAL A 86 -1.08 28.28 2.03
C VAL A 86 -1.24 28.99 0.69
N PHE A 87 -2.49 29.16 0.26
CA PHE A 87 -2.85 29.91 -0.94
C PHE A 87 -3.70 31.11 -0.56
N ASN A 88 -3.27 32.32 -0.95
CA ASN A 88 -3.92 33.58 -0.59
C ASN A 88 -4.21 33.70 0.93
N GLY A 89 -3.23 33.37 1.78
CA GLY A 89 -3.36 33.47 3.24
C GLY A 89 -4.27 32.42 3.90
N ASN A 90 -4.82 31.48 3.12
CA ASN A 90 -5.65 30.39 3.62
C ASN A 90 -4.92 29.05 3.46
N THR A 91 -5.00 28.20 4.46
CA THR A 91 -4.42 26.84 4.40
C THR A 91 -5.37 25.91 3.67
N TRP A 92 -4.85 25.21 2.67
CA TRP A 92 -5.56 24.19 1.90
C TRP A 92 -4.96 22.82 2.16
N ARG A 93 -5.81 21.80 2.13
CA ARG A 93 -5.45 20.40 2.32
C ARG A 93 -6.09 19.56 1.23
N TRP A 94 -5.38 18.55 0.75
CA TRP A 94 -5.86 17.62 -0.27
C TRP A 94 -5.23 16.25 -0.08
N LYS A 95 -5.68 15.28 -0.88
CA LYS A 95 -5.13 13.92 -0.88
C LYS A 95 -4.69 13.55 -2.29
N TRP A 96 -3.55 12.88 -2.37
CA TRP A 96 -3.13 12.23 -3.61
C TRP A 96 -3.76 10.86 -3.71
N ILE A 97 -4.41 10.60 -4.84
CA ILE A 97 -4.97 9.30 -5.16
C ILE A 97 -4.33 8.76 -6.43
N LYS A 98 -4.04 7.46 -6.43
CA LYS A 98 -3.46 6.79 -7.60
C LYS A 98 -4.58 6.32 -8.51
N ARG A 99 -4.64 6.83 -9.74
CA ARG A 99 -5.58 6.40 -10.78
C ARG A 99 -4.85 5.68 -11.93
N PRO A 100 -5.57 4.90 -12.77
CA PRO A 100 -4.99 4.39 -14.01
C PRO A 100 -4.51 5.55 -14.87
N GLY A 101 -3.19 5.67 -15.06
CA GLY A 101 -2.59 6.76 -15.83
C GLY A 101 -1.82 7.81 -15.02
N GLY A 102 -1.86 7.77 -13.68
CA GLY A 102 -1.05 8.68 -12.87
C GLY A 102 -1.58 8.94 -11.47
N TRP A 103 -1.15 10.07 -10.92
CA TRP A 103 -1.63 10.61 -9.66
C TRP A 103 -2.65 11.71 -9.93
N ASP A 104 -3.68 11.76 -9.11
CA ASP A 104 -4.73 12.77 -9.17
C ASP A 104 -4.97 13.33 -7.75
N ILE A 105 -5.58 14.51 -7.69
CA ILE A 105 -5.87 15.21 -6.44
C ILE A 105 -7.34 14.96 -6.10
N ASP A 106 -7.59 14.58 -4.86
CA ASP A 106 -8.92 14.41 -4.31
C ASP A 106 -9.08 15.22 -3.02
N ASP A 107 -10.33 15.41 -2.63
CA ASP A 107 -10.70 15.92 -1.30
C ASP A 107 -10.09 17.29 -0.95
N ILE A 108 -10.11 18.23 -1.92
CA ILE A 108 -9.61 19.59 -1.72
C ILE A 108 -10.49 20.32 -0.70
N ARG A 109 -9.90 20.68 0.44
CA ARG A 109 -10.56 21.35 1.57
C ARG A 109 -9.75 22.56 2.02
N ILE A 110 -10.45 23.52 2.60
CA ILE A 110 -9.83 24.67 3.26
C ILE A 110 -9.82 24.45 4.78
N ALA A 111 -8.72 24.77 5.45
CA ALA A 111 -8.66 24.76 6.92
C ALA A 111 -9.21 26.08 7.47
N CYS A 112 -10.02 25.99 8.52
CA CYS A 112 -10.57 27.17 9.19
C CYS A 112 -9.45 28.02 9.82
N THR A 113 -9.47 29.33 9.55
CA THR A 113 -8.47 30.27 10.10
C THR A 113 -8.50 30.39 11.63
N ASN A 114 -9.62 30.05 12.28
CA ASN A 114 -9.78 30.19 13.73
C ASN A 114 -9.47 28.90 14.51
N CYS A 115 -9.84 27.72 13.97
CA CYS A 115 -9.75 26.45 14.70
C CYS A 115 -9.11 25.31 13.90
N ASP A 116 -8.51 25.64 12.75
CA ASP A 116 -7.78 24.73 11.86
C ASP A 116 -8.57 23.51 11.35
N THR A 117 -9.89 23.53 11.53
CA THR A 117 -10.78 22.44 11.13
C THR A 117 -10.96 22.44 9.62
N SER A 118 -10.71 21.28 8.99
CA SER A 118 -10.91 21.09 7.55
C SER A 118 -12.38 21.25 7.19
N THR A 119 -12.66 22.21 6.33
CA THR A 119 -13.99 22.70 5.98
C THR A 119 -14.22 22.50 4.48
N PRO A 120 -15.36 21.91 4.07
CA PRO A 120 -15.70 21.79 2.66
C PRO A 120 -16.02 23.18 2.08
N LEU A 121 -15.63 23.40 0.83
CA LEU A 121 -16.07 24.58 0.09
C LEU A 121 -17.56 24.49 -0.20
N LYS A 122 -18.29 25.57 0.09
CA LYS A 122 -19.62 25.80 -0.45
C LYS A 122 -19.45 26.66 -1.71
N HIS A 123 -19.81 26.09 -2.86
CA HIS A 123 -19.85 26.88 -4.09
C HIS A 123 -21.12 27.72 -4.11
N SER A 124 -20.98 29.04 -4.19
CA SER A 124 -22.12 29.94 -4.42
C SER A 124 -21.94 30.63 -5.77
N VAL A 125 -22.95 30.51 -6.63
CA VAL A 125 -22.93 31.05 -8.01
C VAL A 125 -22.83 32.58 -8.02
N HIS A 126 -23.18 33.25 -6.93
CA HIS A 126 -23.33 34.71 -6.87
C HIS A 126 -22.26 35.46 -6.06
N ILE A 127 -21.52 34.80 -5.16
CA ILE A 127 -20.65 35.49 -4.17
C ILE A 127 -19.20 34.94 -4.19
N GLY A 128 -18.89 34.02 -5.12
CA GLY A 128 -17.62 33.30 -5.11
C GLY A 128 -17.67 32.08 -4.19
N SER A 129 -16.51 31.47 -3.94
CA SER A 129 -16.45 30.30 -3.06
C SER A 129 -16.37 30.75 -1.61
N ASN A 130 -17.23 30.17 -0.77
CA ASN A 130 -17.29 30.46 0.65
C ASN A 130 -17.12 29.15 1.41
N ALA A 131 -16.67 29.20 2.66
CA ALA A 131 -16.63 28.02 3.51
C ALA A 131 -17.04 28.42 4.92
N GLU A 132 -17.91 27.62 5.52
CA GLU A 132 -18.39 27.83 6.88
C GLU A 132 -17.89 26.69 7.74
N CYS A 133 -17.12 27.03 8.76
CA CYS A 133 -16.53 26.03 9.63
C CYS A 133 -17.60 25.34 10.49
N PRO A 134 -17.74 24.00 10.43
CA PRO A 134 -18.74 23.29 11.22
C PRO A 134 -18.47 23.30 12.73
N ARG A 135 -17.24 23.64 13.15
CA ARG A 135 -16.83 23.59 14.56
C ARG A 135 -17.04 24.92 15.28
N CYS A 136 -16.69 26.04 14.65
CA CYS A 136 -16.72 27.35 15.28
C CYS A 136 -17.62 28.37 14.57
N GLY A 137 -18.31 27.97 13.49
CA GLY A 137 -19.22 28.85 12.74
C GLY A 137 -18.53 29.98 11.96
N ASN A 138 -17.19 29.99 11.89
CA ASN A 138 -16.46 31.03 11.18
C ASN A 138 -16.71 30.92 9.67
N ILE A 139 -17.06 32.05 9.03
CA ILE A 139 -17.33 32.11 7.60
C ILE A 139 -16.12 32.73 6.90
N MET A 140 -15.53 31.97 5.99
CA MET A 140 -14.44 32.39 5.13
C MET A 140 -15.02 32.75 3.75
N THR A 141 -14.81 33.99 3.31
CA THR A 141 -15.32 34.52 2.05
C THR A 141 -14.16 34.86 1.10
N GLY A 142 -14.48 35.09 -0.18
CA GLY A 142 -13.47 35.44 -1.19
C GLY A 142 -12.48 34.30 -1.47
N LEU A 143 -12.88 33.05 -1.26
CA LEU A 143 -12.02 31.90 -1.48
C LEU A 143 -11.90 31.60 -2.98
N ARG A 144 -10.72 31.12 -3.35
CA ARG A 144 -10.51 30.49 -4.66
C ARG A 144 -11.39 29.25 -4.78
N THR A 145 -11.80 28.94 -6.00
CA THR A 145 -12.53 27.69 -6.27
C THR A 145 -11.60 26.49 -6.11
N ALA A 146 -12.18 25.31 -5.83
CA ALA A 146 -11.41 24.06 -5.81
C ALA A 146 -10.63 23.85 -7.12
N THR A 147 -11.20 24.24 -8.27
CA THR A 147 -10.56 24.17 -9.59
C THR A 147 -9.33 25.07 -9.70
N GLN A 148 -9.40 26.30 -9.17
CA GLN A 148 -8.25 27.20 -9.16
C GLN A 148 -7.12 26.64 -8.29
N ILE A 149 -7.46 26.09 -7.12
CA ILE A 149 -6.49 25.47 -6.22
C ILE A 149 -5.87 24.23 -6.85
N PHE A 150 -6.67 23.37 -7.48
CA PHE A 150 -6.20 22.21 -8.23
C PHE A 150 -5.15 22.60 -9.29
N ASN A 151 -5.43 23.64 -10.08
CA ASN A 151 -4.50 24.11 -11.11
C ASN A 151 -3.20 24.63 -10.52
N ILE A 152 -3.24 25.33 -9.37
CA ILE A 152 -2.03 25.81 -8.69
C ILE A 152 -1.22 24.63 -8.13
N ILE A 153 -1.86 23.65 -7.50
CA ILE A 153 -1.16 22.45 -6.98
C ILE A 153 -0.46 21.73 -8.14
N LYS A 154 -1.16 21.58 -9.27
CA LYS A 154 -0.60 20.95 -10.47
C LYS A 154 0.62 21.72 -11.00
N ASP A 155 0.51 23.04 -11.17
CA ASP A 155 1.62 23.90 -11.60
C ASP A 155 2.81 23.84 -10.63
N ASN A 156 2.56 23.82 -9.31
CA ASN A 156 3.61 23.67 -8.30
C ASN A 156 4.35 22.34 -8.42
N VAL A 157 3.65 21.24 -8.67
CA VAL A 157 4.26 19.92 -8.88
C VAL A 157 5.04 19.86 -10.18
N GLU A 158 4.49 20.40 -11.28
CA GLU A 158 5.17 20.45 -12.59
C GLU A 158 6.46 21.28 -12.55
N ARG A 159 6.47 22.38 -11.78
CA ARG A 159 7.66 23.23 -11.59
C ARG A 159 8.60 22.76 -10.49
N GLY A 160 8.21 21.79 -9.66
CA GLY A 160 9.00 21.34 -8.52
C GLY A 160 9.10 22.36 -7.37
N ILE A 161 8.13 23.25 -7.20
CA ILE A 161 8.13 24.35 -6.21
C ILE A 161 7.17 24.10 -5.03
N TYR A 162 6.98 22.84 -4.64
CA TYR A 162 6.10 22.46 -3.55
C TYR A 162 6.86 22.31 -2.23
N LYS A 163 6.19 22.63 -1.11
CA LYS A 163 6.76 22.45 0.23
C LYS A 163 6.73 20.98 0.62
N GLN A 164 7.84 20.49 1.20
CA GLN A 164 7.96 19.17 1.82
C GLN A 164 7.60 19.24 3.30
#